data_AF-A0A924Z156-F1
#
_entry.id   AF-A0A924Z156-F1
#
_cell.length_a   1.000
_cell.length_b   1.000
_cell.length_c   1.000
_cell.angle_alpha   90.00
_cell.angle_beta   90.00
_cell.angle_gamma   90.00
#
_symmetry.space_group_name_H-M   'P 1'
#
loop_
_entity.id
_entity.type
_entity.pdbx_description
1 polymer ?
#
loop_
_entity_poly.entity_id
_entity_poly.type
_entity_poly.pdbx_seq_one_letter_code
_entity_poly.pdbx_strand_id
1 'polypeptide(L)'
;NSTEANAKTGVVVARGNVQISYPSRQIQATSAQAIYFSKERRIVLTGDVYVLQQGNSLRGENITYLVDEGRFVALPQASKQVEAIYLITDTPATVSGAASPTPFGTSPQFQSTPSGKR
;
A
#
# COMPACT_ATOMS: atom_id res chain seq x y z
N ASN A 1 18.76 19.48 -12.59
CA ASN A 1 18.88 18.66 -11.36
C ASN A 1 20.23 18.97 -10.73
N SER A 2 20.28 19.31 -9.44
CA SER A 2 21.52 19.60 -8.69
C SER A 2 21.54 18.78 -7.40
N THR A 3 22.69 18.17 -7.09
CA THR A 3 22.87 17.38 -5.87
C THR A 3 24.10 17.89 -5.11
N GLU A 4 23.90 18.26 -3.86
CA GLU A 4 24.95 18.69 -2.94
C GLU A 4 25.08 17.66 -1.81
N ALA A 5 26.25 17.04 -1.68
CA ALA A 5 26.53 16.08 -0.61
C ALA A 5 27.61 16.66 0.32
N ASN A 6 27.28 16.86 1.59
CA ASN A 6 28.23 17.30 2.59
C ASN A 6 28.56 16.14 3.54
N ALA A 7 29.66 15.43 3.23
CA ALA A 7 30.11 14.28 4.01
C ALA A 7 30.53 14.64 5.45
N LYS A 8 30.91 15.90 5.73
CA LYS A 8 31.26 16.35 7.09
C LYS A 8 30.03 16.45 7.99
N THR A 9 28.90 16.91 7.46
CA THR A 9 27.65 17.02 8.23
C THR A 9 26.83 15.74 8.19
N GLY A 10 27.05 14.88 7.20
CA GLY A 10 26.23 13.69 6.96
C GLY A 10 24.88 14.04 6.35
N VAL A 11 24.78 15.19 5.68
CA VAL A 11 23.55 15.67 5.04
C VAL A 11 23.73 15.64 3.52
N VAL A 12 22.76 15.06 2.84
CA VAL A 12 22.68 15.05 1.37
C VAL A 12 21.44 15.83 0.96
N VAL A 13 21.61 16.80 0.09
CA VAL A 13 20.52 17.65 -0.45
C VAL A 13 20.41 17.39 -1.95
N ALA A 14 19.23 16.98 -2.40
CA ALA A 14 18.91 16.77 -3.80
C ALA A 14 17.78 17.73 -4.22
N ARG A 15 17.91 18.38 -5.38
CA ARG A 15 16.94 19.37 -5.89
C ARG A 15 16.71 19.22 -7.39
N GLY A 16 15.44 19.32 -7.78
CA GLY A 16 14.98 19.34 -9.17
C GLY A 16 14.77 17.94 -9.72
N ASN A 17 13.54 17.46 -9.60
CA ASN A 17 13.07 16.13 -10.01
C ASN A 17 13.85 15.01 -9.30
N VAL A 18 13.76 15.00 -7.97
CA VAL A 18 14.37 13.95 -7.16
C VAL A 18 13.55 12.67 -7.29
N GLN A 19 14.25 11.56 -7.51
CA GLN A 19 13.68 10.23 -7.50
C GLN A 19 14.44 9.36 -6.49
N ILE A 20 13.71 8.77 -5.56
CA ILE A 20 14.24 7.83 -4.57
C ILE A 20 13.71 6.44 -4.90
N SER A 21 14.61 5.47 -4.99
CA SER A 21 14.28 4.07 -5.18
C SER A 21 14.89 3.27 -4.04
N TYR A 22 14.05 2.53 -3.29
CA TYR A 22 14.51 1.60 -2.27
C TYR A 22 13.93 0.20 -2.56
N PRO A 23 14.60 -0.57 -3.44
CA PRO A 23 14.05 -1.83 -3.97
C PRO A 23 13.75 -2.88 -2.91
N SER A 24 14.61 -2.99 -1.89
CA SER A 24 14.43 -3.98 -0.82
C SER A 24 13.18 -3.75 0.04
N ARG A 25 12.60 -2.54 -0.01
CA ARG A 25 11.35 -2.19 0.67
C ARG A 25 10.22 -1.90 -0.32
N GLN A 26 10.47 -2.07 -1.63
CA GLN A 26 9.55 -1.78 -2.72
C GLN A 26 8.98 -0.35 -2.63
N ILE A 27 9.83 0.61 -2.25
CA ILE A 27 9.49 2.02 -2.16
C ILE A 27 10.04 2.76 -3.38
N GLN A 28 9.19 3.55 -4.00
CA GLN A 28 9.56 4.56 -4.98
C GLN A 28 8.99 5.91 -4.53
N ALA A 29 9.78 6.96 -4.60
CA ALA A 29 9.30 8.30 -4.29
C ALA A 29 9.84 9.34 -5.28
N THR A 30 9.03 10.35 -5.57
CA THR A 30 9.41 11.52 -6.35
C THR A 30 9.12 12.80 -5.59
N SER A 31 9.95 13.82 -5.74
CA SER A 31 9.73 15.15 -5.16
C SER A 31 10.50 16.25 -5.88
N ALA A 32 10.16 17.51 -5.60
CA ALA A 32 10.95 18.66 -6.06
C ALA A 32 12.30 18.76 -5.34
N GLN A 33 12.34 18.44 -4.04
CA GLN A 33 13.55 18.41 -3.22
C GLN A 33 13.52 17.26 -2.22
N ALA A 34 14.69 16.72 -1.88
CA ALA A 34 14.87 15.80 -0.77
C ALA A 34 16.13 16.15 0.03
N ILE A 35 16.06 15.96 1.34
CA ILE A 35 17.19 16.11 2.26
C ILE A 35 17.32 14.83 3.06
N TYR A 36 18.47 14.15 2.96
CA TYR A 36 18.78 12.96 3.75
C TYR A 36 19.76 13.31 4.88
N PHE A 37 19.32 13.07 6.11
CA PHE A 37 20.10 13.17 7.33
C PHE A 37 20.61 11.78 7.70
N SER A 38 21.83 11.44 7.29
CA SER A 38 22.39 10.09 7.48
C SER A 38 22.55 9.69 8.94
N LYS A 39 22.91 10.64 9.82
CA LYS A 39 23.06 10.41 11.27
C LYS A 39 21.74 10.08 11.96
N GLU A 40 20.65 10.67 11.47
CA GLU A 40 19.29 10.48 11.99
C GLU A 40 18.53 9.41 11.22
N ARG A 41 19.12 8.87 10.13
CA ARG A 41 18.45 7.95 9.22
C ARG A 41 17.05 8.45 8.80
N ARG A 42 16.99 9.72 8.40
CA ARG A 42 15.75 10.43 8.10
C ARG A 42 15.84 11.12 6.75
N ILE A 43 14.82 10.96 5.91
CA ILE A 43 14.69 11.68 4.63
C ILE A 43 13.50 12.63 4.72
N VAL A 44 13.71 13.91 4.40
CA VAL A 44 12.65 14.91 4.26
C VAL A 44 12.44 15.19 2.79
N LEU A 45 11.25 14.95 2.29
CA LEU A 45 10.83 15.22 0.91
C LEU A 45 9.90 16.42 0.92
N THR A 46 10.12 17.36 0.00
CA THR A 46 9.31 18.58 -0.13
C THR A 46 8.98 18.90 -1.58
N GLY A 47 7.76 19.36 -1.81
CA GLY A 47 7.22 19.79 -3.10
C GLY A 47 6.78 18.61 -3.97
N ASP A 48 5.49 18.58 -4.31
CA ASP A 48 4.86 17.57 -5.18
C ASP A 48 5.30 16.15 -4.87
N VAL A 49 5.28 15.78 -3.58
CA VAL A 49 5.80 14.49 -3.14
C VAL A 49 4.80 13.39 -3.49
N TYR A 50 5.28 12.35 -4.16
CA TYR A 50 4.55 11.12 -4.42
C TYR A 50 5.38 9.95 -3.94
N VAL A 51 4.79 9.10 -3.10
CA VAL A 51 5.38 7.86 -2.62
C VAL A 51 4.51 6.70 -3.08
N LEU A 52 5.13 5.65 -3.58
CA LEU A 52 4.53 4.38 -3.93
C LEU A 52 5.22 3.27 -3.15
N GLN A 53 4.45 2.52 -2.37
CA GLN A 53 4.91 1.37 -1.60
C GLN A 53 3.94 0.21 -1.81
N GLN A 54 4.38 -0.85 -2.50
CA GLN A 54 3.57 -2.07 -2.67
C GLN A 54 2.14 -1.82 -3.19
N GLY A 55 1.96 -0.82 -4.06
CA GLY A 55 0.64 -0.42 -4.58
C GLY A 55 -0.12 0.60 -3.72
N ASN A 56 0.30 0.84 -2.48
CA ASN A 56 -0.17 1.97 -1.68
C ASN A 56 0.51 3.24 -2.15
N SER A 57 -0.23 4.33 -2.24
CA SER A 57 0.33 5.63 -2.60
C SER A 57 0.03 6.70 -1.56
N LEU A 58 1.00 7.59 -1.38
CA LEU A 58 0.91 8.74 -0.47
C LEU A 58 1.35 9.99 -1.23
N ARG A 59 0.50 11.02 -1.22
CA ARG A 59 0.73 12.32 -1.85
C ARG A 59 0.67 13.43 -0.82
N GLY A 60 1.59 14.38 -0.94
CA GLY A 60 1.60 15.54 -0.07
C GLY A 60 2.71 16.52 -0.40
N GLU A 61 2.70 17.65 0.30
CA GLU A 61 3.70 18.69 0.11
C GLU A 61 4.98 18.44 0.91
N ASN A 62 4.86 17.91 2.12
CA ASN A 62 5.96 17.62 3.02
C ASN A 62 5.79 16.24 3.63
N ILE A 63 6.70 15.32 3.26
CA ILE A 63 6.69 13.94 3.72
C ILE A 63 8.06 13.63 4.30
N THR A 64 8.06 13.09 5.52
CA THR A 64 9.27 12.58 6.17
C THR A 64 9.24 11.05 6.14
N TYR A 65 10.34 10.44 5.72
CA TYR A 65 10.57 9.00 5.80
C TYR A 65 11.59 8.71 6.90
N LEU A 66 11.15 7.95 7.91
CA LEU A 66 11.98 7.45 9.01
C LEU A 66 12.52 6.07 8.60
N VAL A 67 13.79 6.02 8.21
CA VAL A 67 14.38 4.84 7.55
C VAL A 67 14.49 3.65 8.50
N ASP A 68 14.74 3.88 9.80
CA ASP A 68 14.74 2.82 10.82
C ASP A 68 13.38 2.17 11.00
N GLU A 69 12.34 3.00 11.11
CA GLU A 69 10.97 2.54 11.31
C GLU A 69 10.31 2.03 10.02
N GLY A 70 10.84 2.40 8.86
CA GLY A 70 10.17 2.15 7.58
C GLY A 70 8.84 2.91 7.46
N ARG A 71 8.72 4.05 8.14
CA ARG A 71 7.46 4.79 8.32
C ARG A 71 7.50 6.13 7.58
N PHE A 72 6.38 6.46 6.93
CA PHE A 72 6.15 7.78 6.36
C PHE A 72 5.27 8.63 7.28
N VAL A 73 5.66 9.88 7.47
CA VAL A 73 4.91 10.90 8.20
C VAL A 73 4.68 12.06 7.25
N ALA A 74 3.43 12.31 6.90
CA ALA A 74 3.03 13.43 6.07
C ALA A 74 2.38 14.50 6.94
N LEU A 75 2.92 15.72 6.87
CA LEU A 75 2.39 16.88 7.60
C LEU A 75 1.73 17.83 6.60
N PRO A 76 0.44 18.19 6.78
CA PRO A 76 -0.18 19.19 5.94
C PRO A 76 0.45 20.56 6.20
N GLN A 77 0.70 21.32 5.14
CA GLN A 77 0.99 22.75 5.27
C GLN A 77 -0.33 23.52 5.42
N ALA A 78 -0.28 24.74 5.96
CA ALA A 78 -1.44 25.62 6.01
C ALA A 78 -2.08 25.72 4.61
N SER A 79 -3.36 25.40 4.51
CA SER A 79 -4.14 25.39 3.26
C SER A 79 -3.79 24.30 2.22
N LYS A 80 -3.00 23.28 2.56
CA LYS A 80 -2.76 22.10 1.71
C LYS A 80 -3.26 20.81 2.38
N GLN A 81 -3.66 19.83 1.57
CA GLN A 81 -4.13 18.52 2.01
C GLN A 81 -3.11 17.41 1.72
N VAL A 82 -3.15 16.36 2.52
CA VAL A 82 -2.41 15.10 2.30
C VAL A 82 -3.41 14.07 1.81
N GLU A 83 -3.04 13.30 0.79
CA GLU A 83 -3.87 12.24 0.21
C GLU A 83 -3.17 10.89 0.34
N ALA A 84 -3.86 9.87 0.81
CA ALA A 84 -3.34 8.51 0.92
C ALA A 84 -4.34 7.52 0.31
N ILE A 85 -3.86 6.66 -0.59
CA ILE A 85 -4.65 5.61 -1.25
C ILE A 85 -4.03 4.27 -0.88
N TYR A 86 -4.82 3.41 -0.25
CA TYR A 86 -4.40 2.08 0.19
C TYR A 86 -5.07 1.00 -0.66
N LEU A 87 -4.29 -0.02 -1.03
CA LEU A 87 -4.80 -1.22 -1.65
C LEU A 87 -5.14 -2.24 -0.55
N ILE A 88 -6.43 -2.44 -0.30
CA ILE A 88 -6.92 -3.46 0.62
C ILE A 88 -7.01 -4.77 -0.16
N THR A 89 -6.14 -5.72 0.17
CA THR A 89 -6.26 -7.09 -0.35
C THR A 89 -7.21 -7.84 0.56
N ASP A 90 -8.38 -8.18 0.03
CA ASP A 90 -9.28 -9.13 0.68
C ASP A 90 -8.57 -10.49 0.61
N THR A 91 -7.90 -10.88 1.69
CA THR A 91 -7.36 -12.23 1.81
C THR A 91 -8.52 -13.07 2.33
N PRO A 92 -9.25 -13.84 1.49
CA PRO A 92 -10.26 -14.72 2.03
C PRO A 92 -9.53 -15.68 2.98
N ALA A 93 -9.90 -15.64 4.27
CA ALA A 93 -9.46 -16.63 5.23
C ALA A 93 -9.76 -18.01 4.62
N THR A 94 -8.71 -18.77 4.29
CA THR A 94 -8.86 -20.15 3.84
C THR A 94 -9.51 -20.94 4.97
N VAL A 95 -10.83 -21.11 4.88
CA VAL A 95 -11.59 -22.12 5.62
C VAL A 95 -11.14 -23.50 5.11
N SER A 96 -10.04 -23.98 5.66
CA SER A 96 -9.63 -25.37 5.49
C SER A 96 -10.64 -26.25 6.21
N GLY A 97 -11.46 -26.98 5.45
CA GLY A 97 -12.27 -28.10 5.96
C GLY A 97 -13.76 -28.09 5.61
N ALA A 98 -14.13 -27.87 4.35
CA ALA A 98 -15.46 -28.25 3.87
C ALA A 98 -15.50 -29.78 3.64
N ALA A 99 -16.10 -30.51 4.57
CA ALA A 99 -16.54 -31.88 4.37
C ALA A 99 -17.50 -31.95 3.17
N SER A 100 -17.30 -32.94 2.31
CA SER A 100 -18.08 -33.16 1.08
C SER A 100 -19.55 -33.46 1.42
N PRO A 101 -20.53 -32.68 0.96
CA PRO A 101 -21.92 -33.12 0.98
C PRO A 101 -22.11 -34.13 -0.16
N THR A 102 -22.44 -35.37 0.18
CA THR A 102 -22.93 -36.36 -0.80
C THR A 102 -24.20 -35.82 -1.48
N PRO A 103 -24.31 -35.91 -2.83
CA PRO A 103 -25.49 -35.46 -3.54
C PRO A 103 -26.66 -36.41 -3.27
N PHE A 104 -27.70 -35.92 -2.58
CA PHE A 104 -28.98 -36.61 -2.50
C PHE A 104 -29.65 -36.51 -3.89
N GLY A 105 -29.68 -37.64 -4.61
CA GLY A 105 -30.28 -37.73 -5.93
C GLY A 105 -31.78 -37.43 -5.91
N THR A 106 -32.20 -36.51 -6.77
CA THR A 106 -33.60 -36.22 -7.07
C THR A 106 -34.19 -37.27 -8.00
N SER A 107 -35.27 -37.92 -7.57
CA SER A 107 -36.22 -38.60 -8.46
C SER A 107 -37.62 -38.46 -7.87
N PRO A 108 -38.50 -37.62 -8.44
CA PRO A 108 -39.90 -37.57 -8.06
C PRO A 108 -40.68 -38.69 -8.79
N GLN A 109 -41.13 -39.73 -8.09
CA GLN A 109 -42.17 -40.62 -8.59
C GLN A 109 -43.47 -40.40 -7.80
N PHE A 110 -44.33 -39.54 -8.34
CA PHE A 110 -45.77 -39.63 -8.11
C PHE A 110 -46.32 -40.71 -9.05
N GLN A 111 -46.72 -41.86 -8.51
CA GLN A 111 -47.63 -42.76 -9.21
C GLN A 111 -48.98 -42.72 -8.50
N SER A 112 -49.93 -42.10 -9.19
CA SER A 112 -51.35 -42.16 -8.93
C SER A 112 -51.91 -43.55 -9.26
N THR A 113 -52.83 -44.06 -8.43
CA THR A 113 -53.85 -45.02 -8.89
C THR A 113 -55.14 -44.77 -8.10
N PRO A 114 -56.28 -44.54 -8.79
CA PRO A 114 -57.58 -44.44 -8.15
C PRO A 114 -58.27 -45.82 -8.06
N SER A 115 -59.05 -45.98 -6.98
CA SER A 115 -60.35 -46.67 -6.89
C SER A 115 -60.56 -48.06 -7.53
N GLY A 116 -61.01 -49.04 -6.72
CA GLY A 116 -61.62 -50.27 -7.25
C GLY A 116 -62.05 -51.31 -6.21
N LYS A 117 -63.32 -51.22 -5.79
CA LYS A 117 -64.22 -52.24 -5.18
C LYS A 117 -63.65 -53.65 -4.88
N ARG A 118 -63.95 -54.15 -3.67
CA ARG A 118 -64.92 -55.23 -3.42
C ARG A 118 -65.19 -55.39 -1.92
#